data_AF-A0A8K0H959-F1
#
_entry.id   AF-A0A8K0H959-F1
#
_cell.length_a   1.000
_cell.length_b   1.000
_cell.length_c   1.000
_cell.angle_alpha   90.00
_cell.angle_beta   90.00
_cell.angle_gamma   90.00
#
_symmetry.space_group_name_H-M   'P 1'
#
loop_
_entity.id
_entity.type
_entity.pdbx_description
1 polymer ?
#
loop_
_entity_poly.entity_id
_entity_poly.type
_entity_poly.pdbx_seq_one_letter_code
_entity_poly.pdbx_strand_id
1 'polypeptide(L)' 'MASPSSHIAAISFQVKRCEPELVVPAKPTPREVKKLTEIDSQPGTRFQVPVIWFYKNSRNNNSDGRDPVKVIR' A
#
# COMPACT_ATOMS: atom_id res chain seq x y z
N MET A 1 34.18 -11.62 32.91
CA MET A 1 32.88 -10.96 32.74
C MET A 1 32.88 -10.29 31.37
N ALA A 2 32.09 -10.79 30.42
CA ALA A 2 32.02 -10.21 29.08
C ALA A 2 31.02 -9.04 29.10
N SER A 3 31.44 -7.87 28.63
CA SER A 3 30.52 -6.76 28.35
C SER A 3 29.98 -6.91 26.93
N PRO A 4 28.65 -6.94 26.71
CA PRO A 4 28.10 -6.69 25.39
C PRO A 4 27.68 -5.22 25.33
N SER A 5 28.33 -4.43 24.47
CA SER A 5 27.71 -3.20 23.98
C SER A 5 27.91 -3.10 22.48
N SER A 6 27.20 -3.97 21.76
CA SER A 6 26.95 -3.80 20.34
C SER A 6 25.72 -2.91 20.24
N HIS A 7 25.91 -1.60 20.14
CA HIS A 7 24.81 -0.69 19.84
C HIS A 7 24.21 -1.09 18.49
N ILE A 8 22.99 -1.63 18.49
CA ILE A 8 22.17 -1.72 17.28
C ILE A 8 21.92 -0.27 16.87
N ALA A 9 22.66 0.22 15.88
CA ALA A 9 22.41 1.52 15.30
C ALA A 9 20.99 1.52 14.72
N ALA A 10 20.11 2.35 15.26
CA ALA A 10 18.75 2.50 14.76
C ALA A 10 18.81 3.11 13.36
N ILE A 11 18.44 2.35 12.33
CA ILE A 11 18.31 2.84 10.97
C ILE A 11 17.03 3.68 10.88
N SER A 12 17.16 4.97 10.62
CA SER A 12 16.01 5.84 10.35
C SER A 12 15.61 5.73 8.88
N PHE A 13 14.42 5.20 8.59
CA PHE A 13 13.84 5.20 7.26
C PHE A 13 13.07 6.51 7.02
N GLN A 14 13.64 7.42 6.24
CA GLN A 14 12.95 8.65 5.85
C GLN A 14 11.98 8.36 4.70
N VAL A 15 10.70 8.64 4.93
CA VAL A 15 9.64 8.47 3.93
C VAL A 15 9.06 9.84 3.62
N LYS A 16 9.08 10.22 2.34
CA LYS A 16 8.32 11.38 1.85
C LYS A 16 6.92 10.90 1.48
N ARG A 17 5.91 11.35 2.22
CA ARG A 17 4.50 11.10 1.90
C ARG A 17 3.96 12.23 1.05
N CYS A 18 3.16 11.90 0.04
CA CYS A 18 2.36 12.88 -0.71
C CYS A 18 1.00 13.05 -0.03
N GLU A 19 0.26 14.09 -0.42
CA GLU A 19 -1.14 14.25 -0.03
C GLU A 19 -1.98 13.06 -0.54
N PRO A 20 -2.93 12.54 0.26
CA PRO A 20 -3.84 11.49 -0.21
C PRO A 20 -4.70 11.97 -1.38
N GLU A 21 -4.88 11.14 -2.40
CA GLU A 21 -5.74 11.41 -3.55
C GLU A 21 -6.90 10.42 -3.61
N LEU A 22 -8.11 10.91 -3.88
CA LEU A 22 -9.28 10.08 -4.13
C LEU A 22 -9.33 9.67 -5.60
N VAL A 23 -8.94 8.43 -5.89
CA VAL A 23 -9.05 7.86 -7.24
C VAL A 23 -10.48 7.39 -7.50
N VAL A 24 -11.21 8.11 -8.36
CA VAL A 24 -12.60 7.76 -8.73
C VAL A 24 -12.65 6.63 -9.78
N PRO A 25 -13.77 5.89 -9.89
CA PRO A 25 -13.96 4.95 -10.99
C PRO A 25 -13.79 5.63 -12.36
N ALA A 26 -13.09 4.97 -13.28
CA ALA A 26 -12.84 5.51 -14.62
C ALA A 26 -14.11 5.62 -15.50
N LYS A 27 -15.19 4.94 -15.11
CA LYS A 27 -16.51 4.97 -15.77
C LYS A 27 -17.59 5.12 -14.69
N PRO A 28 -18.76 5.71 -15.03
CA PRO A 28 -19.89 5.78 -14.11
C PRO A 28 -20.28 4.39 -13.59
N THR A 29 -20.42 4.28 -12.27
CA THR A 29 -20.95 3.09 -11.60
C THR A 29 -22.42 3.30 -11.22
N PRO A 30 -23.28 2.28 -11.27
CA PRO A 30 -24.66 2.39 -10.79
C PRO A 30 -24.73 2.90 -9.34
N ARG A 31 -25.72 3.75 -9.05
CA ARG A 31 -25.97 4.24 -7.69
C ARG A 31 -26.92 3.28 -6.98
N GLU A 32 -26.35 2.28 -6.32
CA GLU A 32 -27.10 1.20 -5.67
C GLU A 32 -26.59 0.90 -4.26
N VAL A 33 -27.46 0.32 -3.42
CA VAL A 33 -27.11 -0.19 -2.09
C VAL A 33 -27.12 -1.71 -2.15
N LYS A 34 -25.98 -2.35 -1.87
CA LYS A 34 -25.86 -3.82 -1.85
C LYS A 34 -26.03 -4.35 -0.43
N LYS A 35 -26.87 -5.38 -0.27
CA LYS A 35 -26.97 -6.12 1.00
C LYS A 35 -25.71 -6.97 1.19
N LEU A 36 -25.08 -6.85 2.35
CA LEU A 36 -23.96 -7.73 2.71
C LEU A 36 -24.46 -9.15 2.97
N THR A 37 -23.64 -10.14 2.61
CA THR A 37 -23.90 -11.53 3.01
C THR A 37 -23.67 -11.71 4.50
N GLU A 38 -24.08 -12.85 5.06
CA GLU A 38 -23.82 -13.15 6.46
C GLU A 38 -22.31 -13.07 6.78
N ILE A 39 -21.47 -13.65 5.93
CA ILE A 39 -20.00 -13.65 6.06
C ILE A 39 -19.44 -12.23 6.07
N ASP A 40 -19.83 -11.39 5.10
CA ASP A 40 -19.31 -10.02 4.98
C ASP A 40 -19.81 -9.10 6.12
N SER A 41 -20.94 -9.44 6.74
CA SER A 41 -21.57 -8.64 7.80
C SER A 41 -20.99 -8.86 9.20
N GLN A 42 -20.20 -9.92 9.39
CA GLN A 42 -19.65 -10.32 10.68
C GLN A 42 -18.77 -9.20 11.28
N PRO A 43 -18.90 -8.85 12.57
CA PRO A 43 -18.09 -7.80 13.18
C PRO A 43 -16.57 -8.06 13.06
N GLY A 44 -16.17 -9.33 13.07
CA GLY A 44 -14.78 -9.73 12.94
C GLY A 44 -14.13 -9.39 11.59
N THR A 45 -14.89 -9.05 10.55
CA THR A 45 -14.35 -8.65 9.23
C THR A 45 -14.14 -7.13 9.12
N ARG A 46 -14.53 -6.35 10.13
CA ARG A 46 -14.45 -4.88 10.12
C ARG A 46 -13.08 -4.37 10.57
N PHE A 47 -12.03 -4.79 9.87
CA PHE A 47 -10.66 -4.36 10.13
C PHE A 47 -9.94 -3.95 8.85
N GLN A 48 -8.94 -3.08 8.99
CA GLN A 48 -8.04 -2.72 7.90
C GLN A 48 -6.84 -3.67 7.91
N VAL A 49 -6.51 -4.26 6.75
CA VAL A 49 -5.34 -5.13 6.60
C VAL A 49 -4.20 -4.33 5.97
N PRO A 50 -3.16 -3.93 6.73
CA PRO A 50 -2.00 -3.26 6.16
C PRO A 50 -1.10 -4.30 5.48
N VAL A 51 -0.98 -4.23 4.15
CA VAL A 51 -0.05 -5.07 3.38
C VAL A 51 0.98 -4.18 2.69
N ILE A 52 2.25 -4.60 2.73
CA ILE A 52 3.36 -3.90 2.07
C ILE A 52 3.93 -4.83 1.00
N TRP A 53 3.96 -4.33 -0.24
CA TRP A 53 4.54 -5.03 -1.39
C TRP A 53 5.85 -4.36 -1.78
N PHE A 54 6.93 -5.14 -1.91
CA PHE A 54 8.23 -4.65 -2.35
C PHE A 54 8.44 -4.97 -3.82
N TYR A 55 8.81 -3.96 -4.61
CA TYR A 55 9.15 -4.12 -6.01
C TYR A 55 10.60 -3.72 -6.24
N LYS A 56 11.32 -4.48 -7.08
CA LYS A 56 12.70 -4.16 -7.44
C LYS A 56 12.73 -2.90 -8.29
N ASN A 57 13.52 -1.91 -7.87
CA ASN A 57 13.78 -0.72 -8.69
C ASN A 57 14.70 -1.11 -9.87
N SER A 58 14.15 -1.26 -11.07
CA SER A 58 14.93 -1.47 -12.29
C SER A 58 15.40 -0.13 -12.85
N ARG A 59 16.38 0.49 -12.22
CA ARG A 59 16.99 1.75 -12.69
C ARG A 59 17.60 1.65 -14.11
N ASN A 60 17.75 0.43 -14.65
CA ASN A 60 18.21 0.18 -16.03
C ASN A 60 17.09 0.16 -17.09
N ASN A 61 15.81 0.35 -16.73
CA ASN A 61 14.71 0.30 -17.71
C ASN A 61 14.05 1.67 -17.94
N ASN A 62 14.82 2.74 -18.10
CA ASN A 62 14.37 4.05 -18.64
C ASN A 62 12.91 4.45 -18.28
N SER A 63 12.54 4.26 -17.01
CA SER A 63 11.17 4.40 -16.51
C SER A 63 11.05 5.53 -15.51
N ASP A 64 11.98 6.49 -15.58
CA ASP A 64 11.79 7.81 -14.99
C ASP A 64 10.65 8.48 -15.76
N GLY A 65 9.40 8.18 -15.36
CA GLY A 65 8.18 8.70 -15.99
C GLY A 65 7.25 7.67 -16.63
N ARG A 66 7.43 6.35 -16.42
CA ARG A 66 6.34 5.41 -16.77
C ARG A 66 5.24 5.56 -15.75
N ASP A 67 4.11 6.08 -16.20
CA ASP A 67 2.85 6.10 -15.46
C ASP A 67 2.59 4.70 -14.87
N PRO A 68 2.57 4.55 -13.52
CA PRO A 68 2.35 3.26 -12.87
C PRO A 68 1.04 2.60 -13.28
N VAL A 69 0.04 3.38 -13.74
CA VAL A 69 -1.21 2.88 -14.30
C VAL A 69 -0.97 2.01 -15.55
N LYS A 70 0.08 2.29 -16.33
CA LYS A 70 0.45 1.50 -17.52
C LYS A 70 1.14 0.18 -17.19
N VAL A 71 1.61 -0.01 -15.95
CA VAL A 71 2.28 -1.25 -15.52
C VAL A 71 1.28 -2.26 -14.94
N ILE A 72 0.13 -1.79 -14.46
CA ILE A 72 -0.88 -2.60 -13.74
C ILE A 72 -2.00 -3.10 -14.68
N ARG A 73 -2.10 -2.58 -15.91
CA ARG A 73 -3.12 -3.01 -16.89
C ARG A 73 -2.85 -4.38 -17.51
#